data_AF-A0A942C0U6-F1
#
_entry.id   AF-A0A942C0U6-F1
#
_cell.length_a   1.000
_cell.length_b   1.000
_cell.length_c   1.000
_cell.angle_alpha   90.00
_cell.angle_beta   90.00
_cell.angle_gamma   90.00
#
_symmetry.space_group_name_H-M   'P 1'
#
loop_
_entity.id
_entity.type
_entity.pdbx_description
1 polymer ?
#
loop_
_entity_poly.entity_id
_entity_poly.type
_entity_poly.pdbx_seq_one_letter_code
_entity_poly.pdbx_strand_id
1 'polypeptide(L)'
;MKRPIFAMLCMVSLCAISLSSALAQTFPLKQRKKNIPGQRAIIYDERLSALRTDPDVKAKLVSRLHRDREVGIIGAPRSTNGGPLFYPVAVSRNIRGWVIAEALARPQRGHDAARLMSLIEDTKDDFARARLARLCADQYRGMEIAPRALLTLGEAAERAAIKLSRDAQRRVGEPDEVLDKRLSEREYMLNYVGLDRYNKLGITFDYDEANSRLVYDGGAYREILKKYGRSAEAAEASARLEKLQQSTGQFSGRSAK
;
A
#
# COMPACT_ATOMS: atom_id res chain seq x y z
N MET A 1 19.88 -75.20 -19.42
CA MET A 1 18.53 -74.89 -18.90
C MET A 1 18.62 -74.70 -17.38
N LYS A 2 17.80 -73.80 -16.83
CA LYS A 2 17.62 -73.45 -15.39
C LYS A 2 18.47 -72.30 -14.84
N ARG A 3 17.90 -71.09 -14.87
CA ARG A 3 17.81 -70.18 -13.68
C ARG A 3 16.70 -70.74 -12.77
N PRO A 4 16.50 -70.38 -11.47
CA PRO A 4 16.84 -69.12 -10.76
C PRO A 4 17.36 -69.35 -9.30
N ILE A 5 17.65 -68.35 -8.43
CA ILE A 5 16.70 -67.73 -7.47
C ILE A 5 17.47 -66.70 -6.59
N PHE A 6 16.85 -65.51 -6.46
CA PHE A 6 16.82 -64.54 -5.36
C PHE A 6 17.87 -64.53 -4.22
N ALA A 7 18.50 -63.36 -4.08
CA ALA A 7 18.79 -62.67 -2.80
C ALA A 7 18.77 -61.17 -3.13
N MET A 8 17.75 -60.37 -2.82
CA MET A 8 17.17 -59.97 -1.52
C MET A 8 18.16 -59.22 -0.61
N LEU A 9 17.83 -57.93 -0.41
CA LEU A 9 18.26 -57.01 0.65
C LEU A 9 19.69 -56.43 0.60
N CYS A 10 19.81 -55.11 0.39
CA CYS A 10 20.08 -54.14 1.46
C CYS A 10 20.37 -52.74 0.90
N MET A 11 19.78 -51.73 1.56
CA MET A 11 20.29 -50.36 1.80
C MET A 11 21.04 -49.65 0.65
N VAL A 12 20.62 -48.48 0.18
CA VAL A 12 20.66 -47.22 0.94
C VAL A 12 19.61 -46.27 0.35
N SER A 13 18.70 -45.82 1.20
CA SER A 13 17.74 -44.76 0.92
C SER A 13 18.50 -43.43 0.82
N LEU A 14 18.55 -42.85 -0.38
CA LEU A 14 19.12 -41.53 -0.60
C LEU A 14 18.10 -40.47 -0.12
N CYS A 15 18.38 -39.86 1.02
CA CYS A 15 17.62 -38.75 1.60
C CYS A 15 17.50 -37.59 0.60
N ALA A 16 16.32 -37.45 -0.01
CA ALA A 16 15.89 -36.20 -0.62
C ALA A 16 15.56 -35.20 0.51
N ILE A 17 16.55 -34.38 0.90
CA ILE A 17 16.34 -33.24 1.81
C ILE A 17 15.64 -32.15 1.01
N SER A 18 14.31 -32.20 1.00
CA SER A 18 13.47 -31.09 0.60
C SER A 18 13.64 -29.95 1.60
N LEU A 19 14.45 -28.94 1.25
CA LEU A 19 14.44 -27.63 1.90
C LEU A 19 13.06 -26.99 1.65
N SER A 20 12.10 -27.30 2.53
CA SER A 20 10.88 -26.53 2.67
C SER A 20 11.22 -25.25 3.43
N SER A 21 11.61 -24.23 2.67
CA SER A 21 11.70 -22.85 3.13
C SER A 21 10.34 -22.46 3.69
N ALA A 22 10.21 -22.49 5.01
CA ALA A 22 9.05 -21.98 5.72
C ALA A 22 8.93 -20.48 5.41
N LEU A 23 8.10 -20.15 4.42
CA LEU A 23 7.56 -18.82 4.25
C LEU A 23 6.91 -18.45 5.58
N ALA A 24 7.58 -17.57 6.33
CA ALA A 24 6.99 -16.86 7.44
C ALA A 24 5.82 -16.04 6.88
N GLN A 25 4.67 -16.69 6.75
CA GLN A 25 3.41 -16.04 6.47
C GLN A 25 3.13 -15.18 7.69
N THR A 26 3.50 -13.91 7.61
CA THR A 26 3.01 -12.85 8.48
C THR A 26 1.50 -12.78 8.25
N PHE A 27 0.76 -13.65 8.94
CA PHE A 27 -0.69 -13.61 8.93
C PHE A 27 -1.08 -12.22 9.42
N PRO A 28 -1.75 -11.39 8.59
CA PRO A 28 -2.20 -10.09 9.05
C PRO A 28 -3.16 -10.36 10.21
N LEU A 29 -2.76 -9.92 11.41
CA LEU A 29 -3.60 -9.99 12.60
C LEU A 29 -4.96 -9.40 12.23
N LYS A 30 -5.97 -10.27 12.15
CA LYS A 30 -7.34 -9.92 11.76
C LYS A 30 -7.85 -8.88 12.74
N GLN A 31 -7.72 -7.61 12.39
CA GLN A 31 -8.11 -6.51 13.26
C GLN A 31 -9.57 -6.72 13.66
N ARG A 32 -9.81 -6.89 14.96
CA ARG A 32 -11.15 -7.07 15.51
C ARG A 32 -11.99 -5.88 15.06
N LYS A 33 -13.02 -6.12 14.25
CA LYS A 33 -13.93 -5.09 13.77
C LYS A 33 -14.43 -4.28 14.96
N LYS A 34 -14.02 -3.01 15.04
CA LYS A 34 -14.50 -2.11 16.09
C LYS A 34 -15.98 -1.87 15.79
N ASN A 35 -16.84 -2.19 16.76
CA ASN A 35 -18.27 -1.91 16.62
C ASN A 35 -18.50 -0.41 16.86
N ILE A 36 -18.43 0.37 15.78
CA ILE A 36 -18.66 1.81 15.73
C ILE A 36 -20.12 2.03 15.32
N PRO A 37 -20.93 2.76 16.10
CA PRO A 37 -22.35 2.95 15.79
C PRO A 37 -22.54 3.89 14.59
N GLY A 38 -23.60 3.67 13.82
CA GLY A 38 -23.98 4.52 12.69
C GLY A 38 -23.50 4.01 11.33
N GLN A 39 -23.71 4.82 10.29
CA GLN A 39 -23.30 4.49 8.94
C GLN A 39 -21.78 4.65 8.81
N ARG A 40 -21.10 3.58 8.37
CA ARG A 40 -19.64 3.57 8.17
C ARG A 40 -19.16 4.69 7.25
N ALA A 41 -18.14 5.41 7.69
CA ALA A 41 -17.39 6.40 6.92
C ALA A 41 -15.91 6.35 7.31
N ILE A 42 -15.06 6.96 6.49
CA ILE A 42 -13.62 7.07 6.71
C ILE A 42 -13.18 8.52 6.63
N ILE A 43 -12.18 8.88 7.42
CA ILE A 43 -11.48 10.16 7.31
C ILE A 43 -10.44 10.05 6.19
N TYR A 44 -10.51 10.94 5.20
CA TYR A 44 -9.52 10.96 4.12
C TYR A 44 -8.71 12.27 4.04
N ASP A 45 -9.27 13.39 4.50
CA ASP A 45 -8.53 14.65 4.62
C ASP A 45 -8.26 15.03 6.08
N GLU A 46 -7.00 14.90 6.48
CA GLU A 46 -6.54 15.24 7.82
C GLU A 46 -6.70 16.73 8.16
N ARG A 47 -6.60 17.61 7.15
CA ARG A 47 -6.65 19.07 7.34
C ARG A 47 -8.00 19.55 7.85
N LEU A 48 -9.06 18.85 7.44
CA LEU A 48 -10.45 19.17 7.77
C LEU A 48 -11.04 18.26 8.86
N SER A 49 -10.30 17.26 9.31
CA SER A 49 -10.77 16.20 10.21
C SER A 49 -10.70 16.52 11.71
N ALA A 50 -11.14 17.72 12.09
CA ALA A 50 -11.30 18.09 13.49
C ALA A 50 -12.65 17.57 14.04
N LEU A 51 -12.61 16.72 15.07
CA LEU A 51 -13.80 16.33 15.83
C LEU A 51 -14.13 17.43 16.84
N ARG A 52 -15.35 17.97 16.78
CA ARG A 52 -15.78 19.12 17.58
C ARG A 52 -17.03 18.82 18.41
N THR A 53 -17.28 19.65 19.42
CA THR A 53 -18.49 19.53 20.26
C THR A 53 -19.76 19.90 19.50
N ASP A 54 -19.66 20.87 18.57
CA ASP A 54 -20.78 21.45 17.83
C ASP A 54 -20.44 21.57 16.33
N PRO A 55 -21.44 21.69 15.43
CA PRO A 55 -21.24 21.85 13.99
C PRO A 55 -20.77 23.27 13.61
N ASP A 56 -19.60 23.66 14.12
CA ASP A 56 -18.96 24.94 13.86
C ASP A 56 -17.43 24.79 13.88
N VAL A 57 -16.73 25.44 12.95
CA VAL A 57 -15.26 25.49 12.89
C VAL A 57 -14.66 26.19 14.12
N LYS A 58 -15.44 27.03 14.83
CA LYS A 58 -15.03 27.70 16.07
C LYS A 58 -15.34 26.90 17.33
N ALA A 59 -16.14 25.83 17.22
CA ALA A 59 -16.50 25.00 18.37
C ALA A 59 -15.29 24.31 19.01
N LYS A 60 -15.43 23.93 20.29
CA LYS A 60 -14.37 23.28 21.06
C LYS A 60 -13.88 22.02 20.35
N LEU A 61 -12.57 21.95 20.13
CA LEU A 61 -11.92 20.77 19.55
C LEU A 61 -11.90 19.64 20.60
N VAL A 62 -12.49 18.50 20.25
CA VAL A 62 -12.44 17.27 21.06
C VAL A 62 -11.17 16.49 20.73
N SER A 63 -10.91 16.24 19.45
CA SER A 63 -9.73 15.53 18.98
C SER A 63 -9.49 15.78 17.48
N ARG A 64 -8.25 15.66 17.01
CA ARG A 64 -7.97 15.55 15.57
C ARG A 64 -7.98 14.09 15.15
N LEU A 65 -8.61 13.79 14.02
CA LEU A 65 -8.66 12.45 13.48
C LEU A 65 -7.58 12.30 12.40
N HIS A 66 -6.99 11.12 12.27
CA HIS A 66 -6.02 10.87 11.21
C HIS A 66 -6.70 10.25 9.99
N ARG A 67 -6.07 10.34 8.82
CA ARG A 67 -6.50 9.61 7.63
C ARG A 67 -6.61 8.11 7.90
N ASP A 68 -7.53 7.45 7.22
CA ASP A 68 -7.88 6.03 7.39
C ASP A 68 -8.56 5.71 8.74
N ARG A 69 -8.91 6.73 9.53
CA ARG A 69 -9.74 6.52 10.72
C ARG A 69 -11.18 6.22 10.31
N GLU A 70 -11.65 5.04 10.66
CA GLU A 70 -13.05 4.67 10.55
C GLU A 70 -13.89 5.41 11.61
N VAL A 71 -15.04 5.92 11.18
CA VAL A 71 -16.05 6.58 12.01
C VAL A 71 -17.43 6.13 11.57
N GLY A 72 -18.44 6.33 12.42
CA GLY A 72 -19.83 6.09 12.09
C GLY A 72 -20.62 7.39 12.07
N ILE A 73 -21.32 7.68 10.99
CA ILE A 73 -22.24 8.82 10.88
C ILE A 73 -23.53 8.44 11.61
N ILE A 74 -23.87 9.19 12.66
CA ILE A 74 -24.97 8.85 13.58
C ILE A 74 -26.22 9.73 13.41
N GLY A 75 -26.24 10.63 12.42
CA GLY A 75 -27.35 11.53 12.18
C GLY A 75 -27.20 12.37 10.92
N ALA A 76 -28.20 13.23 10.69
CA ALA A 76 -28.24 14.12 9.53
C ALA A 76 -27.18 15.23 9.62
N PRO A 77 -26.63 15.68 8.47
CA PRO A 77 -25.68 16.77 8.45
C PRO A 77 -26.35 18.09 8.87
N ARG A 78 -25.56 19.00 9.43
CA ARG A 78 -26.00 20.35 9.80
C ARG A 78 -25.00 21.39 9.31
N SER A 79 -25.50 22.56 8.94
CA SER A 79 -24.69 23.76 8.70
C SER A 79 -25.18 24.85 9.64
N THR A 80 -24.23 25.57 10.23
CA THR A 80 -24.49 26.76 11.05
C THR A 80 -24.25 28.00 10.18
N ASN A 81 -25.22 28.91 10.08
CA ASN A 81 -25.10 30.20 9.38
C ASN A 81 -24.65 30.10 7.90
N GLY A 82 -25.08 29.07 7.18
CA GLY A 82 -24.68 28.85 5.77
C GLY A 82 -23.22 28.45 5.59
N GLY A 83 -22.53 28.06 6.66
CA GLY A 83 -21.16 27.55 6.63
C GLY A 83 -21.04 26.12 6.08
N PRO A 84 -19.87 25.48 6.25
CA PRO A 84 -19.67 24.11 5.77
C PRO A 84 -20.63 23.11 6.45
N LEU A 85 -20.90 22.01 5.76
CA LEU A 85 -21.72 20.93 6.31
C LEU A 85 -20.90 20.13 7.32
N PHE A 86 -21.50 19.80 8.46
CA PHE A 86 -20.93 18.92 9.46
C PHE A 86 -21.80 17.68 9.62
N TYR A 87 -21.18 16.51 9.71
CA TYR A 87 -21.85 15.30 10.14
C TYR A 87 -21.62 15.05 11.64
N PRO A 88 -22.66 14.63 12.38
CA PRO A 88 -22.46 14.05 13.69
C PRO A 88 -21.88 12.65 13.51
N VAL A 89 -20.73 12.41 14.12
CA VAL A 89 -19.97 11.16 13.99
C VAL A 89 -19.65 10.55 15.35
N ALA A 90 -19.58 9.23 15.36
CA ALA A 90 -19.03 8.42 16.44
C ALA A 90 -17.68 7.85 16.01
N VAL A 91 -16.65 8.10 16.81
CA VAL A 91 -15.30 7.53 16.62
C VAL A 91 -15.17 6.22 17.40
N SER A 92 -15.90 6.11 18.50
CA SER A 92 -16.07 4.91 19.31
C SER A 92 -17.46 4.94 19.96
N ARG A 93 -17.77 3.98 20.83
CA ARG A 93 -19.02 4.00 21.60
C ARG A 93 -19.16 5.25 22.48
N ASN A 94 -18.03 5.73 23.01
CA ASN A 94 -17.97 6.79 24.02
C ASN A 94 -17.45 8.13 23.46
N ILE A 95 -16.88 8.14 22.25
CA ILE A 95 -16.31 9.35 21.64
C ILE A 95 -17.18 9.73 20.44
N ARG A 96 -17.81 10.89 20.53
CA ARG A 96 -18.71 11.46 19.51
C ARG A 96 -18.40 12.94 19.32
N GLY A 97 -18.86 13.49 18.21
CA GLY A 97 -18.75 14.91 17.91
C GLY A 97 -19.14 15.21 16.48
N TRP A 98 -18.74 16.37 15.99
CA TRP A 98 -19.04 16.85 14.65
C TRP A 98 -17.77 16.96 13.83
N VAL A 99 -17.83 16.54 12.57
CA VAL A 99 -16.72 16.62 11.61
C VAL A 99 -17.24 17.22 10.30
N ILE A 100 -16.41 18.04 9.67
CA ILE A 100 -16.68 18.64 8.36
C ILE A 100 -16.92 17.53 7.32
N ALA A 101 -17.99 17.68 6.52
CA ALA A 101 -18.44 16.67 5.56
C ALA A 101 -17.37 16.38 4.48
N GLU A 102 -16.58 17.38 4.12
CA GLU A 102 -15.49 17.31 3.16
C GLU A 102 -14.28 16.50 3.68
N ALA A 103 -14.23 16.18 4.98
CA ALA A 103 -13.20 15.29 5.53
C ALA A 103 -13.59 13.80 5.47
N LEU A 104 -14.86 13.50 5.15
CA LEU A 104 -15.49 12.19 5.28
C LEU A 104 -15.84 11.58 3.92
N ALA A 105 -15.45 10.31 3.74
CA ALA A 105 -15.87 9.49 2.61
C ALA A 105 -16.74 8.34 3.09
N ARG A 106 -17.90 8.14 2.47
CA ARG A 106 -18.69 6.93 2.68
C ARG A 106 -18.28 5.89 1.64
N PRO A 107 -17.90 4.67 2.06
CA PRO A 107 -17.61 3.59 1.13
C PRO A 107 -18.77 3.38 0.15
N GLN A 108 -18.44 3.03 -1.09
CA GLN A 108 -19.41 2.71 -2.16
C GLN A 108 -20.31 3.87 -2.61
N ARG A 109 -19.99 5.13 -2.26
CA ARG A 109 -20.65 6.32 -2.82
C ARG A 109 -19.78 6.96 -3.90
N GLY A 110 -20.24 6.93 -5.15
CA GLY A 110 -19.49 7.45 -6.31
C GLY A 110 -19.02 8.89 -6.16
N HIS A 111 -19.87 9.78 -5.64
CA HIS A 111 -19.51 11.18 -5.37
C HIS A 111 -18.35 11.30 -4.37
N ASP A 112 -18.34 10.50 -3.30
CA ASP A 112 -17.26 10.53 -2.30
C ASP A 112 -15.96 9.94 -2.87
N ALA A 113 -16.08 8.96 -3.77
CA ALA A 113 -14.95 8.40 -4.52
C ALA A 113 -14.33 9.43 -5.47
N ALA A 114 -15.15 10.18 -6.22
CA ALA A 114 -14.68 11.22 -7.13
C ALA A 114 -13.94 12.34 -6.38
N ARG A 115 -14.47 12.77 -5.23
CA ARG A 115 -13.80 13.77 -4.37
C ARG A 115 -12.45 13.26 -3.85
N LEU A 116 -12.40 12.00 -3.40
CA LEU A 116 -11.13 11.40 -2.95
C LEU A 116 -10.12 11.31 -4.10
N MET A 117 -10.57 11.00 -5.32
CA MET A 117 -9.70 10.95 -6.49
C MET A 117 -9.17 12.33 -6.88
N SER A 118 -10.00 13.37 -6.85
CA SER A 118 -9.54 14.75 -7.04
C SER A 118 -8.48 15.15 -6.01
N LEU A 119 -8.66 14.77 -4.74
CA LEU A 119 -7.64 15.03 -3.71
C LEU A 119 -6.33 14.27 -4.00
N ILE A 120 -6.40 13.03 -4.49
CA ILE A 120 -5.22 12.25 -4.88
C ILE A 120 -4.45 12.98 -5.99
N GLU A 121 -5.15 13.50 -6.99
CA GLU A 121 -4.56 14.20 -8.14
C GLU A 121 -3.90 15.53 -7.73
N ASP A 122 -4.53 16.26 -6.81
CA ASP A 122 -3.98 17.52 -6.29
C ASP A 122 -2.80 17.31 -5.32
N THR A 123 -2.59 16.09 -4.83
CA THR A 123 -1.55 15.78 -3.86
C THR A 123 -0.17 15.66 -4.53
N LYS A 124 0.72 16.60 -4.20
CA LYS A 124 2.10 16.65 -4.74
C LYS A 124 3.06 15.64 -4.13
N ASP A 125 2.91 15.31 -2.84
CA ASP A 125 3.80 14.38 -2.15
C ASP A 125 3.48 12.93 -2.55
N ASP A 126 4.46 12.21 -3.08
CA ASP A 126 4.27 10.84 -3.60
C ASP A 126 3.82 9.86 -2.52
N PHE A 127 4.29 10.01 -1.28
CA PHE A 127 3.88 9.12 -0.20
C PHE A 127 2.42 9.38 0.21
N ALA A 128 2.03 10.64 0.39
CA ALA A 128 0.64 11.00 0.66
C ALA A 128 -0.29 10.58 -0.48
N ARG A 129 0.15 10.77 -1.75
CA ARG A 129 -0.58 10.32 -2.94
C ARG A 129 -0.76 8.80 -2.95
N ALA A 130 0.31 8.04 -2.73
CA ALA A 130 0.26 6.58 -2.62
C ALA A 130 -0.67 6.12 -1.49
N ARG A 131 -0.57 6.73 -0.31
CA ARG A 131 -1.43 6.38 0.83
C ARG A 131 -2.92 6.63 0.54
N LEU A 132 -3.25 7.78 -0.05
CA LEU A 132 -4.64 8.11 -0.44
C LEU A 132 -5.15 7.19 -1.55
N ALA A 133 -4.31 6.91 -2.55
CA ALA A 133 -4.63 5.99 -3.65
C ALA A 133 -4.91 4.57 -3.14
N ARG A 134 -4.10 4.06 -2.20
CA ARG A 134 -4.34 2.76 -1.56
C ARG A 134 -5.66 2.76 -0.79
N LEU A 135 -5.91 3.80 0.00
CA LEU A 135 -7.17 3.98 0.72
C LEU A 135 -8.37 3.97 -0.23
N CYS A 136 -8.30 4.69 -1.35
CA CYS A 136 -9.36 4.73 -2.35
C CYS A 136 -9.63 3.36 -2.96
N ALA A 137 -8.58 2.67 -3.42
CA ALA A 137 -8.69 1.33 -3.99
C ALA A 137 -9.31 0.31 -3.01
N ASP A 138 -8.97 0.40 -1.73
CA ASP A 138 -9.47 -0.52 -0.71
C ASP A 138 -10.93 -0.25 -0.31
N GLN A 139 -11.38 1.01 -0.35
CA GLN A 139 -12.70 1.41 0.13
C GLN A 139 -13.78 1.40 -0.95
N TYR A 140 -13.38 1.50 -2.22
CA TYR A 140 -14.25 1.50 -3.39
C TYR A 140 -14.03 0.30 -4.31
N ARG A 141 -13.66 -0.85 -3.74
CA ARG A 141 -13.45 -2.10 -4.48
C ARG A 141 -14.66 -2.43 -5.36
N GLY A 142 -14.39 -2.81 -6.61
CA GLY A 142 -15.42 -3.14 -7.60
C GLY A 142 -16.02 -1.94 -8.33
N MET A 143 -15.66 -0.71 -7.96
CA MET A 143 -16.03 0.49 -8.72
C MET A 143 -14.92 0.86 -9.71
N GLU A 144 -15.28 1.60 -10.77
CA GLU A 144 -14.35 2.07 -11.80
C GLU A 144 -13.22 2.97 -11.24
N ILE A 145 -13.45 3.63 -10.10
CA ILE A 145 -12.44 4.45 -9.42
C ILE A 145 -11.28 3.62 -8.84
N ALA A 146 -11.52 2.34 -8.53
CA ALA A 146 -10.52 1.49 -7.87
C ALA A 146 -9.32 1.15 -8.77
N PRO A 147 -9.49 0.69 -10.04
CA PRO A 147 -8.34 0.49 -10.93
C PRO A 147 -7.58 1.79 -11.21
N ARG A 148 -8.28 2.92 -11.38
CA ARG A 148 -7.64 4.25 -11.49
C ARG A 148 -6.79 4.60 -10.28
N ALA A 149 -7.31 4.39 -9.08
CA ALA A 149 -6.54 4.62 -7.86
C ALA A 149 -5.33 3.68 -7.74
N LEU A 150 -5.47 2.40 -8.12
CA LEU A 150 -4.33 1.46 -8.14
C LEU A 150 -3.27 1.85 -9.18
N LEU A 151 -3.68 2.39 -10.33
CA LEU A 151 -2.74 2.88 -11.33
C LEU A 151 -1.94 4.04 -10.74
N THR A 152 -2.62 5.03 -10.15
CA THR A 152 -1.97 6.17 -9.48
C THR A 152 -1.06 5.76 -8.32
N LEU A 153 -1.40 4.67 -7.60
CA LEU A 153 -0.58 4.06 -6.56
C LEU A 153 0.74 3.55 -7.13
N GLY A 154 0.69 2.79 -8.24
CA GLY A 154 1.89 2.28 -8.91
C GLY A 154 2.79 3.40 -9.44
N GLU A 155 2.21 4.42 -10.07
CA GLU A 155 2.98 5.59 -10.55
C GLU A 155 3.63 6.39 -9.42
N ALA A 156 2.94 6.51 -8.28
CA ALA A 156 3.50 7.15 -7.10
C ALA A 156 4.66 6.33 -6.53
N ALA A 157 4.56 5.00 -6.55
CA ALA A 157 5.63 4.10 -6.13
C ALA A 157 6.84 4.19 -7.07
N GLU A 158 6.65 4.21 -8.39
CA GLU A 158 7.74 4.39 -9.36
C GLU A 158 8.50 5.71 -9.14
N ARG A 159 7.77 6.83 -8.98
CA ARG A 159 8.40 8.14 -8.70
C ARG A 159 9.10 8.16 -7.34
N ALA A 160 8.50 7.52 -6.34
CA ALA A 160 9.11 7.37 -5.02
C ALA A 160 10.42 6.57 -5.09
N ALA A 161 10.51 5.54 -5.93
CA ALA A 161 11.71 4.71 -6.09
C ALA A 161 12.93 5.58 -6.45
N ILE A 162 12.76 6.57 -7.33
CA ILE A 162 13.84 7.50 -7.72
C ILE A 162 14.35 8.29 -6.52
N LYS A 163 13.44 8.87 -5.73
CA LYS A 163 13.79 9.67 -4.56
C LYS A 163 14.42 8.81 -3.46
N LEU A 164 13.81 7.66 -3.18
CA LEU A 164 14.29 6.70 -2.18
C LEU A 164 15.68 6.18 -2.52
N SER A 165 15.97 5.93 -3.81
CA SER A 165 17.30 5.53 -4.26
C SER A 165 18.36 6.56 -3.89
N ARG A 166 18.11 7.84 -4.21
CA ARG A 166 19.03 8.94 -3.88
C ARG A 166 19.22 9.09 -2.38
N ASP A 167 18.13 9.02 -1.62
CA ASP A 167 18.19 9.19 -0.17
C ASP A 167 18.87 7.99 0.52
N ALA A 168 18.68 6.76 0.01
CA ALA A 168 19.33 5.56 0.49
C ALA A 168 20.83 5.60 0.20
N GLN A 169 21.24 5.89 -1.05
CA GLN A 169 22.65 6.02 -1.44
C GLN A 169 23.42 7.02 -0.55
N ARG A 170 22.82 8.19 -0.26
CA ARG A 170 23.42 9.18 0.64
C ARG A 170 23.67 8.68 2.06
N ARG A 171 22.90 7.69 2.53
CA ARG A 171 23.03 7.13 3.88
C ARG A 171 23.88 5.88 3.95
N VAL A 172 23.89 5.07 2.89
CA VAL A 172 24.76 3.89 2.80
C VAL A 172 26.22 4.32 2.73
N GLY A 173 26.50 5.51 2.19
CA GLY A 173 27.86 6.02 2.00
C GLY A 173 28.53 5.40 0.78
N GLU A 174 29.76 5.81 0.47
CA GLU A 174 30.52 5.12 -0.56
C GLU A 174 30.89 3.70 -0.09
N PRO A 175 30.84 2.69 -0.98
CA PRO A 175 31.13 1.30 -0.65
C PRO A 175 32.43 1.09 0.14
N ASP A 176 33.42 1.95 -0.09
CA ASP A 176 34.76 1.84 0.47
C ASP A 176 34.87 2.37 1.92
N GLU A 177 33.92 3.18 2.40
CA GLU A 177 34.02 3.83 3.73
C GLU A 177 33.21 3.13 4.84
N VAL A 178 32.14 2.40 4.52
CA VAL A 178 31.14 1.95 5.53
C VAL A 178 30.70 0.49 5.38
N LEU A 179 30.99 -0.18 4.27
CA LEU A 179 30.56 -1.56 4.09
C LEU A 179 31.42 -2.51 4.94
N ASP A 180 30.84 -2.96 6.05
CA ASP A 180 31.24 -4.23 6.66
C ASP A 180 31.30 -5.26 5.52
N LYS A 181 32.46 -5.86 5.26
CA LYS A 181 32.74 -6.79 4.13
C LYS A 181 31.79 -8.00 4.05
N ARG A 182 30.86 -8.12 4.99
CA ARG A 182 29.90 -9.21 5.15
C ARG A 182 28.56 -8.92 4.45
N LEU A 183 28.21 -7.67 4.20
CA LEU A 183 26.92 -7.29 3.62
C LEU A 183 27.10 -6.62 2.26
N SER A 184 26.27 -7.04 1.31
CA SER A 184 26.19 -6.47 -0.03
C SER A 184 25.48 -5.11 -0.03
N GLU A 185 25.78 -4.25 -1.01
CA GLU A 185 25.08 -2.98 -1.22
C GLU A 185 23.56 -3.19 -1.32
N ARG A 186 23.15 -4.28 -1.97
CA ARG A 186 21.75 -4.73 -2.05
C ARG A 186 21.08 -4.81 -0.69
N GLU A 187 21.75 -5.44 0.28
CA GLU A 187 21.19 -5.62 1.63
C GLU A 187 21.05 -4.29 2.35
N TYR A 188 22.02 -3.39 2.24
CA TYR A 188 21.92 -2.05 2.82
C TYR A 188 20.78 -1.24 2.19
N MET A 189 20.66 -1.27 0.85
CA MET A 189 19.63 -0.54 0.12
C MET A 189 18.22 -1.04 0.45
N LEU A 190 18.02 -2.36 0.54
CA LEU A 190 16.72 -2.95 0.89
C LEU A 190 16.37 -2.84 2.38
N ASN A 191 17.35 -2.60 3.26
CA ASN A 191 17.13 -2.28 4.67
C ASN A 191 16.99 -0.77 4.95
N TYR A 192 16.88 0.06 3.90
CA TYR A 192 16.68 1.49 4.08
C TYR A 192 15.35 1.80 4.79
N VAL A 193 15.41 2.48 5.94
CA VAL A 193 14.24 2.83 6.79
C VAL A 193 13.15 3.62 6.04
N GLY A 194 13.50 4.35 4.96
CA GLY A 194 12.52 5.06 4.14
C GLY A 194 11.52 4.14 3.43
N LEU A 195 11.83 2.84 3.29
CA LEU A 195 10.96 1.84 2.67
C LEU A 195 9.81 1.42 3.59
N ASP A 196 9.98 1.46 4.91
CA ASP A 196 9.01 0.95 5.88
C ASP A 196 7.61 1.53 5.72
N ARG A 197 7.53 2.82 5.44
CA ARG A 197 6.24 3.50 5.27
C ARG A 197 5.49 3.02 4.02
N TYR A 198 6.21 2.64 2.97
CA TYR A 198 5.64 2.11 1.73
C TYR A 198 5.32 0.61 1.88
N ASN A 199 6.18 -0.15 2.56
CA ASN A 199 5.93 -1.56 2.89
C ASN A 199 4.61 -1.72 3.68
N LYS A 200 4.31 -0.80 4.61
CA LYS A 200 3.03 -0.76 5.34
C LYS A 200 1.80 -0.54 4.44
N LEU A 201 2.00 0.03 3.24
CA LEU A 201 0.95 0.20 2.22
C LEU A 201 0.91 -0.99 1.23
N GLY A 202 1.77 -2.00 1.40
CA GLY A 202 1.93 -3.11 0.46
C GLY A 202 2.68 -2.74 -0.81
N ILE A 203 3.45 -1.65 -0.80
CA ILE A 203 4.35 -1.25 -1.89
C ILE A 203 5.74 -1.77 -1.55
N THR A 204 6.28 -2.64 -2.38
CA THR A 204 7.62 -3.21 -2.21
C THR A 204 8.57 -2.74 -3.30
N PHE A 205 9.85 -2.72 -2.99
CA PHE A 205 10.90 -2.32 -3.91
C PHE A 205 11.96 -3.42 -3.99
N ASP A 206 12.49 -3.60 -5.18
CA ASP A 206 13.66 -4.42 -5.45
C ASP A 206 14.87 -3.52 -5.70
N TYR A 207 16.07 -4.10 -5.63
CA TYR A 207 17.31 -3.42 -5.92
C TYR A 207 17.85 -3.84 -7.29
N ASP A 208 18.09 -2.86 -8.14
CA ASP A 208 18.73 -2.98 -9.44
C ASP A 208 20.21 -2.65 -9.28
N GLU A 209 21.03 -3.70 -9.14
CA GLU A 209 22.47 -3.63 -8.91
C GLU A 209 23.22 -2.89 -10.02
N ALA A 210 22.76 -3.02 -11.27
CA ALA A 210 23.48 -2.45 -12.41
C ALA A 210 23.35 -0.93 -12.50
N ASN A 211 22.25 -0.38 -11.99
CA ASN A 211 22.02 1.06 -11.92
C ASN A 211 22.11 1.58 -10.46
N SER A 212 22.54 0.72 -9.54
CA SER A 212 22.56 0.91 -8.09
C SER A 212 21.33 1.62 -7.52
N ARG A 213 20.12 1.22 -7.92
CA ARG A 213 18.88 1.94 -7.56
C ARG A 213 17.77 1.01 -7.11
N LEU A 214 16.83 1.57 -6.36
CA LEU A 214 15.58 0.90 -6.02
C LEU A 214 14.60 0.99 -7.20
N VAL A 215 13.90 -0.11 -7.46
CA VAL A 215 12.89 -0.25 -8.50
C VAL A 215 11.61 -0.76 -7.87
N TYR A 216 10.47 -0.23 -8.29
CA TYR A 216 9.17 -0.68 -7.81
C TYR A 216 8.82 -2.07 -8.37
N ASP A 217 8.30 -2.97 -7.54
CA ASP A 217 7.99 -4.37 -7.90
C ASP A 217 6.76 -4.55 -8.82
N GLY A 218 5.99 -3.48 -9.05
CA GLY A 218 4.79 -3.53 -9.88
C GLY A 218 3.57 -4.18 -9.21
N GLY A 219 3.55 -4.34 -7.88
CA GLY A 219 2.46 -5.03 -7.16
C GLY A 219 1.06 -4.49 -7.46
N ALA A 220 0.89 -3.18 -7.59
CA ALA A 220 -0.37 -2.51 -7.89
C ALA A 220 -0.84 -2.80 -9.33
N TYR A 221 0.06 -2.81 -10.30
CA TYR A 221 -0.27 -3.16 -11.69
C TYR A 221 -0.70 -4.62 -11.81
N ARG A 222 0.00 -5.53 -11.12
CA ARG A 222 -0.42 -6.93 -11.02
C ARG A 222 -1.79 -7.07 -10.37
N GLU A 223 -2.10 -6.25 -9.36
CA GLU A 223 -3.42 -6.21 -8.73
C GLU A 223 -4.52 -5.75 -9.71
N ILE A 224 -4.25 -4.75 -10.56
CA ILE A 224 -5.16 -4.29 -11.62
C ILE A 224 -5.43 -5.42 -12.62
N LEU A 225 -4.39 -6.03 -13.18
CA LEU A 225 -4.54 -7.11 -14.15
C LEU A 225 -5.32 -8.31 -13.58
N LYS A 226 -5.08 -8.64 -12.30
CA LYS A 226 -5.74 -9.75 -11.62
C LYS A 226 -7.21 -9.49 -11.30
N LYS A 227 -7.55 -8.29 -10.81
CA LYS A 227 -8.90 -7.98 -10.28
C LYS A 227 -9.77 -7.18 -11.25
N TYR A 228 -9.15 -6.41 -12.13
CA TYR A 228 -9.77 -5.40 -12.99
C TYR A 228 -9.30 -5.54 -14.44
N GLY A 229 -9.04 -6.75 -14.93
CA GLY A 229 -8.48 -6.99 -16.28
C GLY A 229 -9.33 -6.49 -17.47
N ARG A 230 -10.54 -5.99 -17.23
CA ARG A 230 -11.42 -5.37 -18.25
C ARG A 230 -11.44 -3.84 -18.20
N SER A 231 -10.76 -3.20 -17.26
CA SER A 231 -10.75 -1.75 -17.13
C SER A 231 -9.77 -1.11 -18.14
N ALA A 232 -9.95 0.18 -18.44
CA ALA A 232 -9.05 0.89 -19.35
C ALA A 232 -7.60 0.96 -18.82
N GLU A 233 -7.45 1.02 -17.50
CA GLU A 233 -6.16 1.06 -16.81
C GLU A 233 -5.38 -0.25 -16.91
N ALA A 234 -6.04 -1.37 -17.25
CA ALA A 234 -5.36 -2.65 -17.39
C ALA A 234 -4.33 -2.64 -18.54
N ALA A 235 -4.63 -1.96 -19.65
CA ALA A 235 -3.72 -1.83 -20.77
C ALA A 235 -2.45 -1.05 -20.37
N GLU A 236 -2.63 0.08 -19.67
CA GLU A 236 -1.49 0.87 -19.17
C GLU A 236 -0.69 0.09 -18.12
N ALA A 237 -1.36 -0.60 -17.19
CA ALA A 237 -0.73 -1.42 -16.18
C ALA A 237 0.14 -2.54 -16.80
N SER A 238 -0.31 -3.18 -17.89
CA SER A 238 0.48 -4.18 -18.62
C SER A 238 1.75 -3.56 -19.22
N ALA A 239 1.60 -2.44 -19.95
CA ALA A 239 2.73 -1.76 -20.59
C ALA A 239 3.79 -1.32 -19.56
N ARG A 240 3.36 -0.82 -18.39
CA ARG A 240 4.28 -0.46 -17.31
C ARG A 240 4.95 -1.67 -16.68
N LEU A 241 4.22 -2.76 -16.47
CA LEU A 241 4.79 -3.99 -15.91
C LEU A 241 5.84 -4.59 -16.84
N GLU A 242 5.59 -4.59 -18.16
CA GLU A 242 6.56 -5.01 -19.17
C GLU A 242 7.82 -4.15 -19.13
N LYS A 243 7.66 -2.82 -19.03
CA LYS A 243 8.80 -1.89 -18.88
C LYS A 243 9.60 -2.17 -17.61
N LEU A 244 8.95 -2.45 -16.49
CA LEU A 244 9.62 -2.82 -15.24
C LEU A 244 10.37 -4.15 -15.41
N GLN A 245 9.74 -5.16 -16.01
CA GLN A 245 10.38 -6.46 -16.28
C GLN A 245 11.57 -6.36 -17.22
N GLN A 246 11.53 -5.51 -18.25
CA GLN A 246 12.70 -5.26 -19.10
C GLN A 246 13.84 -4.63 -18.30
N SER A 247 13.50 -3.70 -17.39
CA SER A 247 14.49 -3.09 -16.51
C SER A 247 15.06 -4.04 -15.48
N THR A 248 14.36 -5.10 -15.06
CA THR A 248 14.88 -6.07 -14.07
C THR A 248 15.51 -7.30 -14.74
N GLY A 249 14.92 -7.78 -15.84
CA GLY A 249 15.28 -9.00 -16.57
C GLY A 249 16.59 -8.87 -17.36
N GLN A 250 16.94 -7.67 -17.82
CA GLN A 250 18.27 -7.40 -18.39
C GLN A 250 19.42 -7.69 -17.41
N PHE A 251 19.13 -7.82 -16.11
CA PHE A 251 20.16 -7.98 -15.08
C PHE A 251 20.27 -9.41 -14.52
N SER A 252 19.18 -10.20 -14.50
CA SER A 252 19.24 -11.60 -14.04
C SER A 252 20.08 -12.52 -14.95
N GLY A 253 20.25 -12.17 -16.23
CA GLY A 253 21.01 -12.97 -17.20
C GLY A 253 22.53 -12.77 -17.19
N ARG A 254 23.09 -11.89 -16.34
CA ARG A 254 24.54 -11.59 -16.31
C ARG A 254 25.31 -12.18 -15.12
N SER A 255 24.65 -12.79 -14.14
CA SER A 255 25.31 -13.35 -12.94
C SER A 255 25.68 -14.85 -13.06
N ALA A 256 25.72 -15.39 -14.28
CA ALA A 256 26.12 -16.77 -14.55
C ALA A 256 27.24 -16.81 -15.61
N LYS A 257 28.40 -16.23 -15.30
CA LYS A 257 29.67 -16.50 -15.97
C LYS A 257 30.81 -16.40 -14.98
#